data_AF-A0A6V7HZ71-F1
#
_entry.id   AF-A0A6V7HZ71-F1
#
_cell.length_a   1.000
_cell.length_b   1.000
_cell.length_c   1.000
_cell.angle_alpha   90.00
_cell.angle_beta   90.00
_cell.angle_gamma   90.00
#
_symmetry.space_group_name_H-M   'P 1'
#
loop_
_entity.id
_entity.type
_entity.pdbx_description
1 polymer ?
#
loop_
_entity_poly.entity_id
_entity_poly.type
_entity_poly.pdbx_seq_one_letter_code
_entity_poly.pdbx_strand_id
1 'polypeptide(L)' 'MDFILTCQDTETGGFSDRPGDIVDPFHTLFGLTAISLLDKDYGLKPINPTFCMPEYIIERLGLKPTKLGR' A
#
# COMPACT_ATOMS: atom_id res chain seq x y z
N MET A 1 4.28 5.50 -10.29
CA MET A 1 2.94 4.92 -10.15
C MET A 1 2.71 3.86 -11.21
N ASP A 2 2.99 4.18 -12.48
CA ASP A 2 2.76 3.33 -13.66
C ASP A 2 3.15 1.86 -13.47
N PHE A 3 4.36 1.57 -12.98
CA PHE A 3 4.80 0.19 -12.74
C PHE A 3 3.90 -0.58 -11.77
N ILE A 4 3.47 0.03 -10.66
CA ILE A 4 2.61 -0.64 -9.65
C ILE A 4 1.27 -1.01 -10.30
N LEU A 5 0.70 -0.10 -11.08
CA LEU A 5 -0.58 -0.33 -11.76
C LEU A 5 -0.48 -1.42 -12.83
N THR A 6 0.67 -1.56 -13.51
CA THR A 6 0.88 -2.66 -14.45
C THR A 6 0.95 -4.05 -13.80
N CYS A 7 1.15 -4.13 -12.48
CA CYS A 7 1.10 -5.39 -11.73
C CYS A 7 -0.32 -5.76 -11.27
N GLN A 8 -1.33 -4.93 -11.56
CA GLN A 8 -2.72 -5.24 -11.22
C GLN A 8 -3.32 -6.25 -12.21
N ASP A 9 -3.98 -7.28 -11.70
CA ASP A 9 -4.88 -8.10 -12.51
C ASP A 9 -6.24 -7.39 -12.63
N THR A 10 -6.62 -7.00 -13.85
CA THR A 10 -7.87 -6.26 -14.11
C THR A 10 -9.09 -7.16 -14.25
N GLU A 11 -8.91 -8.48 -14.35
CA GLU A 11 -9.99 -9.46 -14.45
C GLU A 11 -10.37 -10.00 -13.07
N THR A 12 -9.38 -10.41 -12.27
CA THR A 12 -9.62 -10.99 -10.94
C THR A 12 -9.37 -10.03 -9.78
N GLY A 13 -8.72 -8.89 -10.05
CA GLY A 13 -8.23 -7.99 -9.01
C GLY A 13 -6.94 -8.50 -8.35
N GLY A 14 -6.38 -7.68 -7.46
CA GLY A 14 -5.13 -7.97 -6.77
C GLY A 14 -3.90 -7.45 -7.52
N PHE A 15 -2.73 -7.58 -6.88
CA PHE A 15 -1.44 -7.26 -7.44
C PHE A 15 -0.48 -8.44 -7.32
N SER A 16 0.39 -8.59 -8.30
CA SER A 16 1.54 -9.52 -8.32
C SER A 16 2.85 -8.76 -8.06
N ASP A 17 3.97 -9.48 -7.99
CA ASP A 17 5.30 -8.88 -7.88
C ASP A 17 5.76 -8.23 -9.20
N ARG A 18 5.35 -8.77 -10.36
CA ARG A 18 5.62 -8.21 -11.70
C ARG A 18 4.41 -8.32 -12.64
N PRO A 19 4.35 -7.48 -13.69
CA PRO A 19 3.27 -7.54 -14.66
C PRO A 19 3.13 -8.93 -15.29
N GLY A 20 1.91 -9.46 -15.30
CA GLY A 20 1.56 -10.76 -15.88
C GLY A 20 1.80 -11.99 -14.99
N ASP A 21 2.41 -11.81 -13.81
CA ASP A 21 2.52 -12.89 -12.82
C ASP A 21 1.21 -13.08 -12.03
N ILE A 22 1.08 -14.22 -11.33
CA ILE A 22 -0.12 -14.55 -10.55
C ILE A 22 -0.18 -13.65 -9.32
N VAL A 23 -1.35 -13.05 -9.08
CA VAL A 23 -1.61 -12.19 -7.93
C VAL A 23 -1.69 -12.98 -6.62
N ASP A 24 -1.35 -12.31 -5.52
CA ASP A 24 -1.51 -12.87 -4.19
C ASP A 24 -1.82 -11.80 -3.13
N PRO A 25 -2.29 -12.19 -1.93
CA PRO A 25 -2.63 -11.23 -0.87
C PRO A 25 -1.45 -10.37 -0.40
N PHE A 26 -0.22 -10.89 -0.45
CA PHE A 26 0.97 -10.20 0.03
C PHE A 26 1.35 -9.05 -0.90
N HIS A 27 1.44 -9.31 -2.20
CA HIS A 27 1.70 -8.28 -3.20
C HIS A 27 0.52 -7.33 -3.35
N THR A 28 -0.72 -7.80 -3.17
CA THR A 28 -1.90 -6.92 -3.10
C THR A 28 -1.81 -5.91 -1.96
N LEU A 29 -1.43 -6.33 -0.75
CA LEU A 29 -1.23 -5.42 0.38
C LEU A 29 -0.17 -4.34 0.07
N PHE A 30 0.96 -4.75 -0.52
CA PHE A 30 2.04 -3.81 -0.82
C PHE A 30 1.76 -2.92 -2.03
N GLY A 31 1.05 -3.40 -3.04
CA GLY A 31 0.55 -2.58 -4.15
C GLY A 31 -0.34 -1.45 -3.65
N LEU A 32 -1.36 -1.78 -2.85
CA LEU A 32 -2.26 -0.79 -2.25
C LEU A 32 -1.53 0.17 -1.29
N THR A 33 -0.60 -0.34 -0.48
CA THR A 33 0.20 0.49 0.42
C THR A 33 1.07 1.47 -0.35
N ALA A 34 1.74 1.01 -1.40
CA ALA A 34 2.57 1.85 -2.24
C ALA A 34 1.72 2.93 -2.94
N ILE A 35 0.54 2.59 -3.43
CA ILE A 35 -0.40 3.57 -4.01
C ILE A 35 -0.76 4.62 -2.96
N SER A 36 -1.19 4.21 -1.76
CA SER A 36 -1.55 5.12 -0.66
C SER A 36 -0.41 6.07 -0.25
N LEU A 37 0.83 5.60 -0.26
CA LEU A 37 2.00 6.40 0.13
C LEU A 37 2.48 7.37 -0.97
N LEU A 38 2.28 7.00 -2.24
CA LEU A 38 2.79 7.76 -3.38
C LEU A 38 1.75 8.70 -4.00
N ASP A 39 0.46 8.41 -3.84
CA ASP A 39 -0.61 9.18 -4.47
C ASP A 39 -1.87 9.23 -3.59
N LYS A 40 -2.35 10.46 -3.35
CA LYS A 40 -3.50 10.73 -2.49
C LYS A 40 -4.82 10.71 -3.25
N ASP A 41 -4.79 10.72 -4.58
CA ASP A 41 -5.98 10.90 -5.42
C ASP A 41 -6.78 9.59 -5.59
N TYR A 42 -6.21 8.44 -5.22
CA TYR A 42 -6.88 7.13 -5.25
C TYR A 42 -7.86 6.89 -4.09
N GLY A 43 -8.03 7.84 -3.17
CA GLY A 43 -8.99 7.73 -2.06
C GLY A 43 -8.69 6.60 -1.07
N LEU A 44 -7.46 6.07 -1.05
CA LEU A 44 -7.03 5.06 -0.10
C LEU A 44 -6.79 5.69 1.28
N LYS A 45 -7.08 4.91 2.34
CA LYS A 45 -6.79 5.34 3.72
C LYS A 45 -5.28 5.54 3.88
N PRO A 46 -4.82 6.61 4.56
CA PRO A 46 -3.40 6.82 4.83
C PRO A 46 -2.79 5.61 5.54
N ILE A 47 -1.64 5.15 5.05
CA ILE A 47 -0.87 4.06 5.66
C ILE A 47 0.33 4.61 6.43
N ASN A 48 0.51 4.13 7.66
CA ASN A 48 1.71 4.36 8.43
C ASN A 48 2.87 3.54 7.83
N PRO A 49 3.97 4.18 7.39
CA PRO A 49 5.05 3.50 6.68
C PRO A 49 5.94 2.63 7.59
N THR A 50 5.86 2.78 8.91
CA THR A 50 6.63 1.96 9.85
C THR A 50 5.98 0.61 10.10
N PHE A 51 4.64 0.59 10.17
CA PHE A 51 3.88 -0.61 10.51
C PHE A 51 3.15 -1.24 9.31
N CYS A 52 3.07 -0.57 8.17
CA CYS A 52 2.24 -1.00 7.03
C CYS A 52 0.77 -1.21 7.45
N MET A 53 0.26 -0.29 8.26
CA MET A 53 -1.12 -0.32 8.80
C MET A 53 -1.79 1.04 8.62
N PRO A 54 -3.14 1.10 8.59
CA PRO A 54 -3.83 2.38 8.52
C PRO A 54 -3.45 3.33 9.66
N GLU A 55 -3.15 4.59 9.34
CA GLU A 55 -2.64 5.57 10.31
C GLU A 55 -3.59 5.75 11.50
N TYR A 56 -4.92 5.74 11.26
CA TYR A 56 -5.93 5.85 12.32
C TYR A 56 -5.85 4.72 13.37
N ILE A 57 -5.31 3.55 13.02
CA ILE A 57 -5.09 2.45 13.98
C ILE A 57 -3.90 2.75 14.87
N ILE A 58 -2.82 3.30 14.30
CA ILE A 58 -1.61 3.68 15.03
C ILE A 58 -1.93 4.79 16.03
N GLU A 59 -2.70 5.79 15.60
CA GLU A 59 -3.22 6.86 16.45
C GLU A 59 -4.10 6.33 17.58
N ARG A 60 -5.07 5.46 17.25
CA ARG A 60 -5.98 4.86 18.25
C ARG A 60 -5.22 4.07 19.32
N LEU A 61 -4.11 3.43 18.96
CA LEU A 61 -3.27 2.65 19.89
C LEU A 61 -2.22 3.50 20.61
N GLY A 62 -2.13 4.80 20.32
CA GLY A 62 -1.15 5.70 20.95
C GLY A 62 0.31 5.39 20.60
N LEU A 63 0.56 4.69 19.49
CA LEU A 63 1.90 4.30 19.08
C LEU A 63 2.66 5.51 18.52
N LYS A 64 3.96 5.62 18.87
CA LYS A 64 4.83 6.73 18.46
C LYS A 64 6.05 6.21 17.69
N PRO A 65 5.87 5.69 16.46
CA PRO A 65 7.00 5.20 15.68
C PRO A 65 7.98 6.34 15.36
N THR A 66 9.26 6.09 15.59
CA THR A 66 10.32 7.02 15.20
C THR A 66 10.38 7.09 13.67
N LYS A 67 10.27 8.30 13.13
CA LYS A 67 10.51 8.59 11.72
C LYS A 67 11.79 9.42 11.64
N LEU A 68 12.66 9.12 10.68
CA LEU A 68 13.74 10.02 10.32
C LEU A 68 13.09 11.35 9.90
N GLY A 69 13.52 12.46 10.51
CA GLY A 69 13.12 13.79 10.04
C GLY A 69 13.50 13.93 8.58
N ARG A 70 12.55 14.37 7.75
CA ARG A 70 12.85 14.79 6.37
C ARG A 70 13.44 16.19 6.41
#